data_AF-A0A661QHQ9-F1
#
_entry.id   AF-A0A661QHQ9-F1
#
_cell.length_a   1.000
_cell.length_b   1.000
_cell.length_c   1.000
_cell.angle_alpha   90.00
_cell.angle_beta   90.00
_cell.angle_gamma   90.00
#
_symmetry.space_group_name_H-M   'P 1'
#
loop_
_entity.id
_entity.type
_entity.pdbx_description
1 polymer ?
#
loop_
_entity_poly.entity_id
_entity_poly.type
_entity_poly.pdbx_seq_one_letter_code
_entity_poly.pdbx_strand_id
1 'polypeptide(L)'
;MPKKLSLKVVLVCVVLIIEWFTCSASAAIMREEMIEEVGPENPYIFSFTVKEPGTIDVEAKLEKSVQEPCLILKSISAGEKKEVWGEAGEILTLKYDFLEEDITKGTKWKISVESGAGKGSGYIIISYSPSDTTPPTVIENTPTGENVPVATRIAITFSKPMNKESTEDAFSIYDSKEFRVVSGKFSWEGDMMIFTPSSD
;
A
#
# COMPACT_ATOMS: atom_id res chain seq x y z
N MET A 1 45.18 -13.32 -22.30
CA MET A 1 44.70 -13.96 -21.05
C MET A 1 43.47 -13.21 -20.58
N PRO A 2 42.26 -13.79 -20.60
CA PRO A 2 41.09 -13.10 -20.07
C PRO A 2 41.23 -13.04 -18.55
N LYS A 3 41.33 -11.82 -18.00
CA LYS A 3 41.20 -11.57 -16.56
C LYS A 3 39.81 -12.04 -16.16
N LYS A 4 39.77 -13.11 -15.36
CA LYS A 4 38.57 -13.58 -14.69
C LYS A 4 38.14 -12.45 -13.73
N LEU A 5 37.24 -11.57 -14.15
CA LEU A 5 36.62 -10.59 -13.25
C LEU A 5 35.78 -11.38 -12.26
N SER A 6 36.28 -11.52 -11.05
CA SER A 6 35.47 -12.02 -9.95
C SER A 6 34.54 -10.88 -9.56
N LEU A 7 33.28 -10.96 -9.98
CA LEU A 7 32.21 -10.09 -9.53
C LEU A 7 32.17 -10.22 -8.00
N LYS A 8 32.78 -9.27 -7.28
CA LYS A 8 32.67 -9.20 -5.82
C LYS A 8 31.28 -8.63 -5.52
N VAL A 9 30.25 -9.46 -5.68
CA VAL A 9 28.93 -9.14 -5.15
C VAL A 9 29.08 -9.21 -3.63
N VAL A 10 29.26 -8.07 -2.99
CA VAL A 10 29.12 -8.00 -1.53
C VAL A 10 27.62 -8.04 -1.25
N LEU A 11 27.13 -9.26 -1.05
CA LEU A 11 25.76 -9.50 -0.65
C LEU A 11 25.68 -9.14 0.84
N VAL A 12 25.39 -7.87 1.15
CA VAL A 12 24.91 -7.51 2.48
C VAL A 12 23.50 -8.08 2.59
N CYS A 13 23.40 -9.35 2.99
CA CYS A 13 22.14 -9.99 3.35
C CYS A 13 21.62 -9.37 4.65
N VAL A 14 21.05 -8.17 4.59
CA VAL A 14 20.08 -7.77 5.60
C VAL A 14 18.84 -8.61 5.32
N VAL A 15 18.70 -9.74 6.02
CA VAL A 15 17.46 -10.52 6.02
C VAL A 15 16.43 -9.69 6.78
N LEU A 16 15.68 -8.87 6.05
CA LEU A 16 14.47 -8.23 6.55
C LEU A 16 13.41 -9.33 6.70
N ILE A 17 13.39 -9.96 7.87
CA ILE A 17 12.20 -10.67 8.32
C ILE A 17 11.22 -9.55 8.70
N ILE A 18 10.29 -9.20 7.80
CA ILE A 18 9.07 -8.48 8.19
C ILE A 18 8.14 -9.51 8.88
N GLU A 19 8.66 -10.07 9.95
CA GLU A 19 7.92 -10.70 11.02
C GLU A 19 8.52 -10.02 12.24
N TRP A 20 7.77 -9.11 12.85
CA TRP A 20 7.54 -9.09 14.28
C TRP A 20 6.29 -8.24 14.57
N PHE A 21 5.29 -8.96 15.06
CA PHE A 21 4.26 -8.54 16.02
C PHE A 21 3.22 -7.47 15.64
N THR A 22 2.01 -8.02 15.42
CA THR A 22 0.68 -7.52 15.80
C THR A 22 -0.01 -6.50 14.89
N CYS A 23 -1.22 -6.90 14.50
CA CYS A 23 -2.38 -6.06 14.21
C CYS A 23 -2.32 -5.24 12.92
N SER A 24 -3.29 -5.51 12.03
CA SER A 24 -4.01 -4.54 11.20
C SER A 24 -3.39 -3.14 11.12
N ALA A 25 -2.78 -2.82 9.97
CA ALA A 25 -2.61 -1.46 9.45
C ALA A 25 -1.67 -0.48 10.21
N SER A 26 -0.41 -0.86 10.49
CA SER A 26 0.62 0.12 10.90
C SER A 26 1.73 0.23 9.86
N ALA A 27 2.10 1.47 9.50
CA ALA A 27 3.19 1.74 8.57
C ALA A 27 4.54 1.40 9.22
N ALA A 28 5.40 0.69 8.48
CA ALA A 28 6.76 0.37 8.92
C ALA A 28 7.75 1.34 8.26
N ILE A 29 8.66 1.91 9.05
CA ILE A 29 9.71 2.81 8.56
C ILE A 29 11.07 2.28 9.02
N MET A 30 12.01 2.18 8.09
CA MET A 30 13.40 1.82 8.34
C MET A 30 14.31 2.90 7.78
N ARG A 31 15.27 3.37 8.58
CA ARG A 31 16.36 4.22 8.12
C ARG A 31 17.67 3.48 8.33
N GLU A 32 18.42 3.30 7.25
CA GLU A 32 19.73 2.63 7.28
C GLU A 32 20.79 3.56 6.70
N GLU A 33 21.93 3.64 7.38
CA GLU A 33 23.13 4.29 6.84
C GLU A 33 23.97 3.24 6.11
N MET A 34 24.46 3.58 4.93
CA MET A 34 25.24 2.66 4.11
C MET A 34 26.62 2.49 4.75
N ILE A 35 26.78 1.38 5.48
CA ILE A 35 28.03 1.02 6.17
C ILE A 35 29.19 0.66 5.22
N GLU A 36 28.89 0.43 3.94
CA GLU A 36 29.87 0.18 2.89
C GLU A 36 29.66 1.16 1.73
N GLU A 37 30.75 1.50 1.03
CA GLU A 37 30.72 2.42 -0.11
C GLU A 37 29.96 1.81 -1.30
N VAL A 38 29.00 2.56 -1.83
CA VAL A 38 28.32 2.26 -3.09
C VAL A 38 29.23 2.63 -4.26
N GLY A 39 29.26 1.81 -5.31
CA GLY A 39 30.00 2.10 -6.54
C GLY A 39 29.54 1.23 -7.72
N PRO A 40 30.14 1.39 -8.92
CA PRO A 40 29.66 0.78 -10.18
C PRO A 40 29.57 -0.74 -10.23
N GLU A 41 30.28 -1.42 -9.34
CA GLU A 41 30.23 -2.88 -9.21
C GLU A 41 29.86 -3.32 -7.79
N ASN A 42 29.47 -2.37 -6.93
CA ASN A 42 29.12 -2.58 -5.53
C ASN A 42 27.79 -1.90 -5.20
N PRO A 43 26.66 -2.47 -5.67
CA PRO A 43 25.35 -1.95 -5.31
C PRO A 43 25.03 -2.26 -3.84
N TYR A 44 24.34 -1.35 -3.18
CA TYR A 44 23.78 -1.62 -1.86
C TYR A 44 22.39 -2.24 -2.03
N ILE A 45 22.17 -3.45 -1.53
CA ILE A 45 20.96 -4.23 -1.81
C ILE A 45 20.21 -4.55 -0.51
N PHE A 46 18.90 -4.29 -0.51
CA PHE A 46 17.95 -4.75 0.51
C PHE A 46 17.04 -5.80 -0.07
N SER A 47 16.78 -6.89 0.66
CA SER A 47 15.81 -7.92 0.27
C SER A 47 14.71 -8.01 1.31
N PHE A 48 13.44 -8.00 0.88
CA PHE A 48 12.28 -8.02 1.78
C PHE A 48 11.15 -8.88 1.19
N THR A 49 10.14 -9.17 2.01
CA THR A 49 8.94 -9.92 1.60
C THR A 49 7.68 -9.07 1.80
N VAL A 50 6.83 -9.00 0.79
CA VAL A 50 5.51 -8.34 0.84
C VAL A 50 4.43 -9.41 0.94
N LYS A 51 3.59 -9.36 1.97
CA LYS A 51 2.53 -10.35 2.25
C LYS A 51 1.11 -9.82 2.05
N GLU A 52 0.93 -8.50 2.07
CA GLU A 52 -0.36 -7.81 1.93
C GLU A 52 -0.20 -6.65 0.95
N PRO A 53 -1.27 -6.19 0.25
CA PRO A 53 -1.19 -5.03 -0.63
C PRO A 53 -0.80 -3.77 0.13
N GLY A 54 -0.25 -2.79 -0.56
CA GLY A 54 0.17 -1.54 0.08
C GLY A 54 1.19 -0.77 -0.73
N THR A 55 1.57 0.40 -0.22
CA THR A 55 2.50 1.28 -0.89
C THR A 55 3.86 1.23 -0.21
N ILE A 56 4.91 1.06 -1.00
CA ILE A 56 6.28 1.31 -0.58
C ILE A 56 6.74 2.67 -1.08
N ASP A 57 7.40 3.42 -0.20
CA ASP A 57 8.08 4.67 -0.50
C ASP A 57 9.54 4.55 -0.06
N VAL A 58 10.45 4.86 -0.97
CA VAL A 58 11.89 4.69 -0.77
C VAL A 58 12.58 5.99 -1.10
N GLU A 59 13.33 6.50 -0.14
CA GLU A 59 14.21 7.65 -0.32
C GLU A 59 15.66 7.21 -0.15
N ALA A 60 16.51 7.51 -1.11
CA ALA A 60 17.94 7.24 -1.02
C ALA A 60 18.72 8.52 -1.30
N LYS A 61 19.77 8.77 -0.51
CA LYS A 61 20.69 9.88 -0.76
C LYS A 61 22.12 9.38 -0.70
N LEU A 62 22.86 9.66 -1.75
CA LEU A 62 24.28 9.34 -1.85
C LEU A 62 25.14 10.62 -1.77
N GLU A 63 26.40 10.46 -1.40
CA GLU A 63 27.37 11.55 -1.45
C GLU A 63 27.61 12.04 -2.90
N LYS A 64 28.06 13.28 -3.04
CA LYS A 64 28.36 13.89 -4.35
C LYS A 64 29.51 13.21 -5.11
N SER A 65 30.30 12.39 -4.42
CA SER A 65 31.35 11.57 -5.04
C SER A 65 30.77 10.41 -5.84
N VAL A 66 29.51 10.03 -5.60
CA VAL A 66 28.76 9.07 -6.40
C VAL A 66 28.06 9.81 -7.54
N GLN A 67 28.36 9.40 -8.76
CA GLN A 67 27.84 9.96 -10.01
C GLN A 67 26.87 8.96 -10.65
N GLU A 68 25.85 9.52 -11.31
CA GLU A 68 24.76 8.73 -11.91
C GLU A 68 24.15 7.73 -10.91
N PRO A 69 23.70 8.19 -9.72
CA PRO A 69 23.05 7.31 -8.77
C PRO A 69 21.73 6.76 -9.34
N CYS A 70 21.45 5.49 -9.04
CA CYS A 70 20.24 4.81 -9.47
C CYS A 70 19.58 4.04 -8.32
N LEU A 71 18.25 4.16 -8.20
CA LEU A 71 17.43 3.44 -7.26
C LEU A 71 16.51 2.47 -8.01
N ILE A 72 16.60 1.19 -7.70
CA ILE A 72 15.92 0.12 -8.44
C ILE A 72 15.07 -0.74 -7.51
N LEU A 73 13.82 -1.00 -7.89
CA LEU A 73 12.95 -2.00 -7.29
C LEU A 73 12.77 -3.18 -8.26
N LYS A 74 13.12 -4.39 -7.78
CA LYS A 74 13.04 -5.64 -8.54
C LYS A 74 12.21 -6.68 -7.79
N SER A 75 11.30 -7.32 -8.48
CA SER A 75 10.68 -8.58 -8.03
C SER A 75 11.64 -9.72 -8.35
N ILE A 76 11.90 -10.60 -7.39
CA ILE A 76 12.78 -11.74 -7.64
C ILE A 76 12.15 -12.75 -8.62
N SER A 77 10.81 -12.85 -8.64
CA SER A 77 10.09 -13.76 -9.54
C SER A 77 9.59 -13.10 -10.82
N ALA A 78 9.33 -11.79 -10.81
CA ALA A 78 8.78 -11.06 -11.96
C ALA A 78 9.79 -10.12 -12.66
N GLY A 79 11.04 -10.04 -12.18
CA GLY A 79 12.08 -9.19 -12.75
C GLY A 79 12.02 -7.73 -12.29
N GLU A 80 12.70 -6.83 -13.00
CA GLU A 80 12.72 -5.41 -12.68
C GLU A 80 11.34 -4.77 -12.83
N LYS A 81 10.97 -3.91 -11.88
CA LYS A 81 9.65 -3.28 -11.83
C LYS A 81 9.71 -1.77 -11.91
N LYS A 82 10.71 -1.15 -11.28
CA LYS A 82 10.88 0.30 -11.31
C LYS A 82 12.33 0.68 -11.13
N GLU A 83 12.73 1.73 -11.83
CA GLU A 83 14.08 2.30 -11.82
C GLU A 83 13.97 3.83 -11.79
N VAL A 84 14.82 4.49 -11.00
CA VAL A 84 14.89 5.95 -10.88
C VAL A 84 16.36 6.38 -10.88
N TRP A 85 16.75 7.13 -11.91
CA TRP A 85 18.06 7.78 -12.02
C TRP A 85 17.99 9.21 -11.48
N GLY A 86 19.10 9.71 -10.95
CA GLY A 86 19.23 11.13 -10.60
C GLY A 86 20.66 11.64 -10.66
N GLU A 87 20.87 12.84 -10.13
CA GLU A 87 22.17 13.51 -10.14
C GLU A 87 22.96 13.30 -8.84
N ALA A 88 24.27 13.57 -8.90
CA ALA A 88 25.17 13.40 -7.76
C ALA A 88 24.75 14.27 -6.55
N GLY A 89 24.54 13.62 -5.40
CA GLY A 89 24.11 14.30 -4.17
C GLY A 89 22.61 14.59 -4.06
N GLU A 90 21.82 14.21 -5.06
CA GLU A 90 20.36 14.31 -5.05
C GLU A 90 19.74 13.26 -4.13
N ILE A 91 18.52 13.53 -3.65
CA ILE A 91 17.68 12.53 -3.00
C ILE A 91 16.84 11.85 -4.08
N LEU A 92 17.05 10.55 -4.28
CA LEU A 92 16.22 9.73 -5.14
C LEU A 92 14.97 9.28 -4.38
N THR A 93 13.81 9.37 -5.02
CA THR A 93 12.54 8.88 -4.45
C THR A 93 11.89 7.87 -5.38
N LEU A 94 11.54 6.70 -4.85
CA LEU A 94 10.82 5.63 -5.55
C LEU A 94 9.60 5.22 -4.75
N LYS A 95 8.42 5.44 -5.36
CA LYS A 95 7.13 4.99 -4.83
C LYS A 95 6.54 3.88 -5.69
N TYR A 96 6.05 2.81 -5.08
CA TYR A 96 5.42 1.68 -5.78
C TYR A 96 4.23 1.11 -4.98
N ASP A 97 3.12 0.84 -5.66
CA ASP A 97 1.92 0.24 -5.06
C ASP A 97 1.89 -1.25 -5.38
N PHE A 98 2.03 -2.09 -4.34
CA PHE A 98 1.86 -3.53 -4.43
C PHE A 98 0.37 -3.89 -4.42
N LEU A 99 -0.07 -4.51 -5.50
CA LEU A 99 -1.42 -5.08 -5.63
C LEU A 99 -1.44 -6.56 -5.25
N GLU A 100 -2.63 -7.13 -5.05
CA GLU A 100 -2.78 -8.57 -4.79
C GLU A 100 -2.13 -9.44 -5.87
N GLU A 101 -2.18 -9.00 -7.14
CA GLU A 101 -1.54 -9.70 -8.23
C GLU A 101 0.00 -9.72 -8.13
N ASP A 102 0.61 -8.68 -7.56
CA ASP A 102 2.06 -8.64 -7.37
C ASP A 102 2.48 -9.64 -6.29
N ILE A 103 1.68 -9.76 -5.24
CA ILE A 103 1.91 -10.70 -4.13
C ILE A 103 1.79 -12.15 -4.63
N THR A 104 0.77 -12.45 -5.43
CA THR A 104 0.57 -13.79 -6.00
C THR A 104 1.65 -14.18 -7.01
N LYS A 105 2.16 -13.22 -7.79
CA LYS A 105 3.26 -13.42 -8.75
C LYS A 105 4.64 -13.44 -8.08
N GLY A 106 4.79 -12.84 -6.90
CA GLY A 106 6.08 -12.69 -6.24
C GLY A 106 6.07 -11.92 -4.93
N THR A 107 6.27 -12.63 -3.82
CA THR A 107 6.33 -11.97 -2.50
C THR A 107 7.72 -11.48 -2.14
N LYS A 108 8.79 -11.89 -2.84
CA LYS A 108 10.18 -11.50 -2.52
C LYS A 108 10.68 -10.39 -3.46
N TRP A 109 11.19 -9.33 -2.85
CA TRP A 109 11.56 -8.10 -3.53
C TRP A 109 12.96 -7.66 -3.15
N LYS A 110 13.57 -6.88 -4.03
CA LYS A 110 14.88 -6.26 -3.85
C LYS A 110 14.81 -4.78 -4.14
N ILE A 111 15.40 -3.98 -3.27
CA ILE A 111 15.76 -2.59 -3.57
C ILE A 111 17.28 -2.54 -3.73
N SER A 112 17.74 -1.95 -4.82
CA SER A 112 19.15 -1.69 -5.07
C SER A 112 19.40 -0.20 -5.14
N VAL A 113 20.44 0.27 -4.46
CA VAL A 113 21.05 1.58 -4.69
C VAL A 113 22.35 1.35 -5.44
N GLU A 114 22.43 1.85 -6.66
CA GLU A 114 23.51 1.64 -7.60
C GLU A 114 24.16 2.97 -8.01
N SER A 115 25.32 2.88 -8.65
CA SER A 115 26.14 4.02 -9.07
C SER A 115 26.62 3.76 -10.49
N GLY A 116 26.47 4.72 -11.41
CA GLY A 116 27.08 4.63 -12.75
C GLY A 116 28.58 4.93 -12.72
N ALA A 117 29.00 5.89 -11.88
CA ALA A 117 30.40 6.23 -11.65
C ALA A 117 30.66 6.76 -10.23
N GLY A 118 31.93 6.80 -9.81
CA GLY A 118 32.31 7.30 -8.49
C GLY A 118 32.04 6.30 -7.35
N LYS A 119 32.42 6.67 -6.13
CA LYS A 119 32.20 5.85 -4.93
C LYS A 119 31.92 6.74 -3.73
N GLY A 120 31.08 6.26 -2.82
CA GLY A 120 30.77 7.02 -1.62
C GLY A 120 29.72 6.34 -0.77
N SER A 121 29.45 6.95 0.37
CA SER A 121 28.44 6.50 1.31
C SER A 121 27.11 7.22 1.08
N GLY A 122 26.12 6.88 1.90
CA GLY A 122 24.80 7.47 1.82
C GLY A 122 23.87 6.91 2.89
N TYR A 123 22.59 7.19 2.73
CA TYR A 123 21.53 6.58 3.51
C TYR A 123 20.36 6.21 2.62
N ILE A 124 19.54 5.32 3.16
CA ILE A 124 18.26 4.94 2.58
C ILE A 124 17.20 4.90 3.66
N ILE A 125 16.01 5.36 3.31
CA ILE A 125 14.80 5.30 4.13
C ILE A 125 13.78 4.51 3.32
N ILE A 126 13.24 3.46 3.93
CA ILE A 126 12.21 2.62 3.33
C ILE A 126 10.98 2.70 4.24
N SER A 127 9.86 3.11 3.66
CA SER A 127 8.57 3.17 4.33
C SER A 127 7.59 2.24 3.61
N TYR A 128 6.88 1.41 4.36
CA TYR A 128 5.82 0.54 3.83
C TYR A 128 4.50 0.82 4.53
N SER A 129 3.46 1.10 3.75
CA SER A 129 2.10 1.39 4.23
C SER A 129 1.12 0.36 3.66
N PRO A 130 0.71 -0.65 4.44
CA PRO A 130 -0.29 -1.62 3.99
C PRO A 130 -1.61 -0.95 3.61
N SER A 131 -2.23 -1.42 2.53
CA SER A 131 -3.59 -1.03 2.18
C SER A 131 -4.57 -1.60 3.20
N ASP A 132 -5.59 -0.82 3.53
CA ASP A 132 -6.67 -1.30 4.39
C ASP A 132 -7.54 -2.30 3.61
N THR A 133 -7.41 -3.58 3.96
CA THR A 133 -8.15 -4.69 3.36
C THR A 133 -9.37 -5.11 4.18
N THR A 134 -9.64 -4.44 5.31
CA THR A 134 -10.77 -4.83 6.16
C THR A 134 -12.09 -4.37 5.52
N PRO A 135 -13.06 -5.28 5.27
CA PRO A 135 -14.33 -4.89 4.64
C PRO A 135 -15.10 -3.88 5.50
N PRO A 136 -15.89 -2.98 4.88
CA PRO A 136 -16.79 -2.11 5.63
C PRO A 136 -17.87 -2.96 6.33
N THR A 137 -18.32 -2.48 7.49
CA THR A 137 -19.34 -3.13 8.31
C THR A 137 -20.39 -2.10 8.73
N VAL A 138 -21.61 -2.54 9.02
CA VAL A 138 -22.61 -1.68 9.65
C VAL A 138 -22.28 -1.56 11.14
N ILE A 139 -22.05 -0.34 11.61
CA ILE A 139 -21.74 -0.06 13.03
C ILE A 139 -22.95 0.43 13.80
N GLU A 140 -23.92 1.04 13.12
CA GLU A 140 -25.17 1.52 13.71
C GLU A 140 -26.29 1.50 12.67
N ASN A 141 -27.52 1.25 13.12
CA ASN A 141 -28.71 1.48 12.31
C ASN A 141 -29.82 2.07 13.18
N THR A 142 -30.65 2.91 12.58
CA THR A 142 -31.86 3.44 13.18
C THR A 142 -32.97 3.47 12.13
N PRO A 143 -34.24 3.34 12.52
CA PRO A 143 -34.74 3.08 13.87
C PRO A 143 -34.43 1.64 14.34
N THR A 144 -34.45 1.41 15.65
CA THR A 144 -34.37 0.08 16.25
C THR A 144 -35.64 -0.23 17.04
N GLY A 145 -36.01 -1.51 17.16
CA GLY A 145 -37.21 -1.95 17.88
C GLY A 145 -38.50 -1.94 17.06
N GLU A 146 -39.63 -1.87 17.76
CA GLU A 146 -40.99 -2.02 17.19
C GLU A 146 -41.83 -0.74 17.36
N ASN A 147 -43.01 -0.69 16.72
CA ASN A 147 -43.97 0.42 16.78
C ASN A 147 -43.43 1.77 16.27
N VAL A 148 -42.56 1.71 15.27
CA VAL A 148 -41.98 2.90 14.63
C VAL A 148 -42.93 3.43 13.55
N PRO A 149 -43.15 4.76 13.45
CA PRO A 149 -43.96 5.34 12.37
C PRO A 149 -43.43 4.96 10.98
N VAL A 150 -44.32 4.63 10.04
CA VAL A 150 -43.96 4.17 8.68
C VAL A 150 -43.16 5.19 7.86
N ALA A 151 -43.31 6.48 8.15
CA ALA A 151 -42.57 7.56 7.51
C ALA A 151 -41.20 7.84 8.15
N THR A 152 -40.77 7.00 9.11
CA THR A 152 -39.48 7.19 9.79
C THR A 152 -38.32 6.96 8.84
N ARG A 153 -37.36 7.87 8.86
CA ARG A 153 -36.12 7.74 8.10
C ARG A 153 -35.30 6.56 8.65
N ILE A 154 -34.78 5.74 7.75
CA ILE A 154 -33.85 4.67 8.10
C ILE A 154 -32.44 5.18 7.88
N ALA A 155 -31.60 5.18 8.91
CA ALA A 155 -30.20 5.51 8.81
C ALA A 155 -29.33 4.28 9.09
N ILE A 156 -28.29 4.08 8.29
CA ILE A 156 -27.30 3.01 8.43
C ILE A 156 -25.93 3.69 8.41
N THR A 157 -25.19 3.54 9.50
CA THR A 157 -23.82 4.04 9.63
C THR A 157 -22.84 2.90 9.35
N PHE A 158 -21.93 3.12 8.41
CA PHE A 158 -20.88 2.19 8.06
C PHE A 158 -19.58 2.53 8.80
N SER A 159 -18.71 1.54 9.00
CA SER A 159 -17.39 1.74 9.59
C SER A 159 -16.43 2.53 8.68
N LYS A 160 -16.76 2.67 7.39
CA LYS A 160 -15.95 3.30 6.34
C LYS A 160 -16.81 3.86 5.21
N PRO A 161 -16.25 4.72 4.36
CA PRO A 161 -16.92 5.18 3.14
C PRO A 161 -17.33 4.01 2.23
N MET A 162 -18.58 4.05 1.79
CA MET A 162 -19.15 3.05 0.89
C MET A 162 -19.22 3.58 -0.55
N ASN A 163 -19.25 2.66 -1.52
CA ASN A 163 -19.73 3.00 -2.86
C ASN A 163 -21.26 3.24 -2.78
N LYS A 164 -21.69 4.48 -3.00
CA LYS A 164 -23.08 4.89 -2.77
C LYS A 164 -24.06 4.16 -3.68
N GLU A 165 -23.82 4.15 -4.98
CA GLU A 165 -24.67 3.48 -5.98
C GLU A 165 -24.83 1.99 -5.67
N SER A 166 -23.73 1.27 -5.49
CA SER A 166 -23.76 -0.16 -5.16
C SER A 166 -24.44 -0.46 -3.83
N THR A 167 -24.39 0.47 -2.86
CA THR A 167 -25.03 0.28 -1.55
C THR A 167 -26.53 0.55 -1.62
N GLU A 168 -26.94 1.59 -2.34
CA GLU A 168 -28.34 1.93 -2.58
C GLU A 168 -29.04 0.82 -3.37
N ASP A 169 -28.39 0.27 -4.40
CA ASP A 169 -28.91 -0.84 -5.20
C ASP A 169 -29.07 -2.14 -4.38
N ALA A 170 -28.23 -2.33 -3.36
CA ALA A 170 -28.31 -3.47 -2.47
C ALA A 170 -29.35 -3.29 -1.35
N PHE A 171 -29.85 -2.07 -1.12
CA PHE A 171 -30.79 -1.77 -0.06
C PHE A 171 -32.23 -2.02 -0.51
N SER A 172 -33.00 -2.74 0.32
CA SER A 172 -34.45 -2.89 0.12
C SER A 172 -35.18 -2.99 1.46
N ILE A 173 -36.36 -2.40 1.50
CA ILE A 173 -37.33 -2.55 2.58
C ILE A 173 -38.61 -3.12 1.97
N TYR A 174 -39.21 -4.06 2.66
CA TYR A 174 -40.47 -4.67 2.23
C TYR A 174 -41.57 -4.33 3.24
N ASP A 175 -42.73 -3.92 2.72
CA ASP A 175 -43.97 -3.99 3.48
C ASP A 175 -44.34 -5.46 3.66
N SER A 176 -44.42 -5.93 4.91
CA SER A 176 -44.70 -7.33 5.22
C SER A 176 -46.16 -7.75 5.01
N LYS A 177 -47.10 -6.80 4.91
CA LYS A 177 -48.52 -7.05 4.62
C LYS A 177 -48.76 -7.14 3.12
N GLU A 178 -48.22 -6.18 2.38
CA GLU A 178 -48.44 -6.06 0.94
C GLU A 178 -47.38 -6.79 0.10
N PHE A 179 -46.29 -7.27 0.73
CA PHE A 179 -45.14 -7.92 0.07
C PHE A 179 -44.55 -7.09 -1.08
N ARG A 180 -44.50 -5.77 -0.90
CA ARG A 180 -43.99 -4.81 -1.89
C ARG A 180 -42.77 -4.09 -1.37
N VAL A 181 -41.87 -3.74 -2.29
CA VAL A 181 -40.73 -2.88 -1.99
C VAL A 181 -41.25 -1.48 -1.68
N VAL A 182 -40.82 -0.92 -0.55
CA VAL A 182 -41.11 0.46 -0.17
C VAL A 182 -40.18 1.37 -0.96
N SER A 183 -40.77 2.28 -1.74
CA SER A 183 -39.98 3.26 -2.50
C SER A 183 -39.56 4.43 -1.61
N GLY A 184 -38.57 5.21 -2.04
CA GLY A 184 -38.06 6.31 -1.23
C GLY A 184 -36.85 7.00 -1.86
N LYS A 185 -36.20 7.85 -1.06
CA LYS A 185 -35.03 8.61 -1.47
C LYS A 185 -33.86 8.36 -0.55
N PHE A 186 -32.68 8.21 -1.14
CA PHE A 186 -31.42 8.15 -0.40
C PHE A 186 -30.81 9.53 -0.24
N SER A 187 -30.11 9.71 0.88
CA SER A 187 -29.24 10.83 1.19
C SER A 187 -28.08 10.31 2.02
N TRP A 188 -26.94 11.01 2.02
CA TRP A 188 -25.73 10.57 2.72
C TRP A 188 -25.15 11.69 3.57
N GLU A 189 -24.72 11.34 4.78
CA GLU A 189 -24.01 12.21 5.71
C GLU A 189 -22.71 11.51 6.14
N GLY A 190 -21.59 11.83 5.49
CA GLY A 190 -20.35 11.09 5.66
C GLY A 190 -20.53 9.61 5.29
N ASP A 191 -20.26 8.72 6.26
CA ASP A 191 -20.38 7.26 6.13
C ASP A 191 -21.77 6.74 6.56
N MET A 192 -22.74 7.64 6.72
CA MET A 192 -24.13 7.29 7.03
C MET A 192 -25.00 7.41 5.78
N MET A 193 -25.67 6.30 5.42
CA MET A 193 -26.74 6.28 4.43
C MET A 193 -28.07 6.52 5.12
N ILE A 194 -28.89 7.41 4.58
CA ILE A 194 -30.23 7.71 5.09
C ILE A 194 -31.26 7.49 3.98
N PHE A 195 -32.15 6.52 4.17
CA PHE A 195 -33.31 6.25 3.35
C PHE A 195 -34.55 6.93 3.94
N THR A 196 -35.24 7.72 3.12
CA THR A 196 -36.53 8.35 3.46
C THR A 196 -37.63 7.67 2.65
N PRO A 197 -38.50 6.86 3.28
CA PRO A 197 -39.64 6.26 2.60
C PRO A 197 -40.52 7.32 1.92
N SER A 198 -41.01 7.03 0.70
CA SER A 198 -42.11 7.79 0.12
C SER A 198 -43.38 7.52 0.90
N SER A 199 -44.23 8.54 1.04
CA SER A 199 -45.58 8.36 1.58
C SER A 199 -46.47 7.81 0.47
N ASP A 200 -46.43 6.50 0.25
CA ASP A 200 -47.38 5.81 -0.65
C ASP A 200 -48.41 5.01 0.15
#